data_AF-A0A930NVV1-F1
#
_entry.id   AF-A0A930NVV1-F1
#
_cell.length_a   1.000
_cell.length_b   1.000
_cell.length_c   1.000
_cell.angle_alpha   90.00
_cell.angle_beta   90.00
_cell.angle_gamma   90.00
#
_symmetry.space_group_name_H-M   'P 1'
#
loop_
_entity.id
_entity.type
_entity.pdbx_description
1 polymer ?
#
loop_
_entity_poly.entity_id
_entity_poly.type
_entity_poly.pdbx_seq_one_letter_code
_entity_poly.pdbx_strand_id
1 'polypeptide(L)'
;MKITFFHKQYVIVPLITYTFASIIGCSSKTNHKSTVDEQDSLSYVETASADPAPLSQKEATDIMKSLLVRHSPQAETVLIKYVLSQNQPTIIAVFNETNSEGLPEFHYAIARKYGESWQLDKATPKTGYCDYIHEYDPKYDVFKVVEIKKQQYIYFSYINNCGGTACDGFSYITFSLLNLESGKVIDLVYSGEYKGESDDNLDQILYGEYSNIEELKSETPFLTKWLVNASTNSKRIYKPTKDDFDLDAPRNFSKKWEVDNQAVIDQGIGTLTYTYYSTFIPDGLEPKDAYNVIENKTYKVFSYWRGCVTAFNKKEKKYFTLIAGYWKPELISWKNKDNNILCITNYGSQTMILNIDTGEFEITD
;
A
#
# COMPACT_ATOMS: atom_id res chain seq x y z
N MET A 1 65.67 3.56 5.19
CA MET A 1 64.35 2.92 5.02
C MET A 1 63.32 3.81 5.72
N LYS A 2 62.33 4.37 5.00
CA LYS A 2 61.26 5.18 5.61
C LYS A 2 60.04 4.28 5.84
N ILE A 3 59.46 4.32 7.03
CA ILE A 3 58.19 3.65 7.35
C ILE A 3 57.12 4.76 7.50
N THR A 4 56.10 4.72 6.65
CA THR A 4 55.03 5.73 6.63
C THR A 4 53.80 5.18 7.34
N PHE A 5 53.49 5.69 8.54
CA PHE A 5 52.25 5.33 9.23
C PHE A 5 51.08 6.15 8.68
N PHE A 6 50.22 5.52 7.88
CA PHE A 6 48.92 6.09 7.52
C PHE A 6 47.94 5.96 8.68
N HIS A 7 47.67 7.06 9.38
CA HIS A 7 46.52 7.13 10.28
C HIS A 7 45.23 7.16 9.45
N LYS A 8 44.48 6.05 9.43
CA LYS A 8 43.05 6.09 9.09
C LYS A 8 42.30 6.72 10.27
N GLN A 9 41.81 7.94 10.09
CA GLN A 9 40.76 8.47 10.96
C GLN A 9 39.46 7.75 10.64
N TYR A 10 38.97 6.93 11.57
CA TYR A 10 37.62 6.39 11.50
C TYR A 10 36.66 7.44 12.04
N VAL A 11 35.95 8.12 11.13
CA VAL A 11 34.79 8.94 11.50
C VAL A 11 33.64 7.99 11.84
N ILE A 12 33.40 7.77 13.12
CA ILE A 12 32.18 7.09 13.59
C ILE A 12 31.02 8.06 13.39
N VAL A 13 30.28 7.89 12.30
CA VAL A 13 28.98 8.54 12.13
C VAL A 13 27.98 7.76 13.00
N PRO A 14 27.36 8.38 14.02
CA PRO A 14 26.32 7.71 14.78
C PRO A 14 25.09 7.50 13.88
N LEU A 15 24.73 6.24 13.64
CA LEU A 15 23.55 5.89 12.86
C LEU A 15 22.29 6.11 13.71
N ILE A 16 21.77 7.34 13.74
CA ILE A 16 20.55 7.67 14.47
C ILE A 16 19.35 7.17 13.67
N THR A 17 18.94 5.93 13.93
CA THR A 17 17.65 5.40 13.48
C THR A 17 16.51 6.12 14.19
N TYR A 18 15.90 7.08 13.52
CA TYR A 18 14.65 7.70 13.96
C TYR A 18 13.48 6.75 13.71
N THR A 19 13.08 6.01 14.74
CA THR A 19 11.83 5.24 14.73
C THR A 19 10.64 6.20 14.80
N PHE A 20 10.08 6.56 13.65
CA PHE A 20 8.83 7.32 13.60
C PHE A 20 7.64 6.41 13.90
N ALA A 21 6.92 6.69 14.98
CA ALA A 21 5.70 5.99 15.36
C ALA A 21 4.48 6.74 14.80
N SER A 22 4.00 6.31 13.63
CA SER A 22 2.75 6.81 13.04
C SER A 22 1.53 6.21 13.75
N ILE A 23 0.69 7.05 14.37
CA ILE A 23 -0.47 6.62 15.18
C ILE A 23 -1.76 6.94 14.43
N ILE A 24 -2.16 6.06 13.50
CA ILE A 24 -3.07 6.40 12.40
C ILE A 24 -4.03 5.21 12.14
N GLY A 25 -5.23 5.22 12.76
CA GLY A 25 -6.30 4.21 12.57
C GLY A 25 -7.60 4.78 11.97
N CYS A 26 -8.41 3.95 11.30
CA CYS A 26 -9.61 4.35 10.53
C CYS A 26 -10.64 3.22 10.33
N SER A 27 -11.94 3.53 10.07
CA SER A 27 -12.97 2.58 9.57
C SER A 27 -14.34 3.19 9.16
N SER A 28 -14.93 2.67 8.07
CA SER A 28 -16.29 2.95 7.54
C SER A 28 -17.46 2.65 8.53
N LYS A 29 -18.74 3.06 8.37
CA LYS A 29 -19.51 3.97 7.49
C LYS A 29 -20.95 4.10 8.07
N THR A 30 -21.69 5.20 7.84
CA THR A 30 -23.16 5.19 7.68
C THR A 30 -23.71 6.52 7.13
N ASN A 31 -24.93 6.49 6.56
CA ASN A 31 -25.51 7.60 5.79
C ASN A 31 -26.00 8.79 6.63
N HIS A 32 -25.64 10.01 6.24
CA HIS A 32 -26.53 11.19 6.36
C HIS A 32 -26.25 12.23 5.27
N LYS A 33 -27.25 13.06 4.93
CA LYS A 33 -27.27 13.90 3.71
C LYS A 33 -27.67 15.35 4.00
N SER A 34 -26.73 16.29 3.90
CA SER A 34 -27.00 17.73 3.91
C SER A 34 -25.83 18.58 3.36
N THR A 35 -26.06 19.16 2.16
CA THR A 35 -25.84 20.58 1.79
C THR A 35 -24.52 21.31 2.11
N VAL A 36 -23.79 21.68 1.03
CA VAL A 36 -23.61 23.09 0.52
C VAL A 36 -23.48 24.18 1.61
N ASP A 37 -22.42 24.99 1.71
CA ASP A 37 -21.24 25.24 0.82
C ASP A 37 -19.93 25.45 1.67
N GLU A 38 -18.81 26.13 1.33
CA GLU A 38 -18.50 27.15 0.30
C GLU A 38 -17.02 27.10 -0.20
N GLN A 39 -16.86 26.98 -1.52
CA GLN A 39 -15.86 27.58 -2.44
C GLN A 39 -14.53 28.22 -1.92
N ASP A 40 -13.38 27.76 -2.46
CA ASP A 40 -12.25 28.63 -2.85
C ASP A 40 -11.60 28.10 -4.15
N SER A 41 -11.50 28.93 -5.19
CA SER A 41 -11.42 28.49 -6.58
C SER A 41 -10.13 28.87 -7.30
N LEU A 42 -9.16 27.94 -7.35
CA LEU A 42 -8.08 27.99 -8.33
C LEU A 42 -8.60 27.58 -9.71
N SER A 43 -8.80 28.56 -10.58
CA SER A 43 -9.28 28.35 -11.95
C SER A 43 -8.21 27.75 -12.85
N TYR A 44 -8.22 26.43 -13.02
CA TYR A 44 -7.42 25.73 -14.02
C TYR A 44 -8.10 25.78 -15.39
N VAL A 45 -7.36 26.20 -16.42
CA VAL A 45 -7.88 26.29 -17.79
C VAL A 45 -7.53 25.02 -18.56
N GLU A 46 -8.53 24.22 -18.91
CA GLU A 46 -8.37 23.17 -19.92
C GLU A 46 -8.28 23.80 -21.31
N THR A 47 -7.06 24.11 -21.76
CA THR A 47 -6.83 24.63 -23.12
C THR A 47 -6.86 23.47 -24.12
N ALA A 48 -8.00 23.28 -24.80
CA ALA A 48 -8.10 22.40 -25.96
C ALA A 48 -7.19 22.92 -27.10
N SER A 49 -6.19 22.13 -27.47
CA SER A 49 -5.37 22.37 -28.67
C SER A 49 -6.11 21.93 -29.94
N ALA A 50 -5.90 22.65 -31.04
CA ALA A 50 -6.47 22.33 -32.35
C ALA A 50 -5.59 21.31 -33.09
N ASP A 51 -5.71 20.05 -32.67
CA ASP A 51 -4.86 18.94 -33.10
C ASP A 51 -5.27 18.36 -34.48
N PRO A 52 -4.35 17.71 -35.22
CA PRO A 52 -4.72 16.87 -36.36
C PRO A 52 -5.63 15.73 -35.88
N ALA A 53 -6.55 15.30 -36.77
CA ALA A 53 -7.64 14.36 -36.45
C ALA A 53 -7.16 13.21 -35.53
N PRO A 54 -7.67 13.13 -34.29
CA PRO A 54 -7.13 12.22 -33.29
C PRO A 54 -7.33 10.77 -33.72
N LEU A 55 -6.30 9.94 -33.51
CA LEU A 55 -6.42 8.50 -33.70
C LEU A 55 -7.57 7.95 -32.84
N SER A 56 -8.36 7.04 -33.40
CA SER A 56 -9.30 6.28 -32.57
C SER A 56 -8.52 5.47 -31.52
N GLN A 57 -9.16 5.21 -30.38
CA GLN A 57 -8.58 4.38 -29.33
C GLN A 57 -8.14 3.01 -29.86
N LYS A 58 -8.86 2.45 -30.85
CA LYS A 58 -8.47 1.20 -31.52
C LYS A 58 -7.18 1.35 -32.32
N GLU A 59 -7.06 2.36 -33.18
CA GLU A 59 -5.83 2.57 -33.99
C GLU A 59 -4.62 2.78 -33.09
N ALA A 60 -4.76 3.58 -32.03
CA ALA A 60 -3.70 3.75 -31.03
C ALA A 60 -3.35 2.44 -30.30
N THR A 61 -4.33 1.55 -30.08
CA THR A 61 -4.12 0.19 -29.53
C THR A 61 -3.36 -0.71 -30.50
N ASP A 62 -3.80 -0.78 -31.75
CA ASP A 62 -3.20 -1.65 -32.76
C ASP A 62 -1.75 -1.20 -33.07
N ILE A 63 -1.50 0.11 -33.13
CA ILE A 63 -0.15 0.69 -33.22
C ILE A 63 0.70 0.29 -32.01
N MET A 64 0.26 0.58 -30.78
CA MET A 64 1.08 0.32 -29.59
C MET A 64 1.37 -1.18 -29.41
N LYS A 65 0.38 -2.06 -29.63
CA LYS A 65 0.59 -3.51 -29.58
C LYS A 65 1.65 -3.94 -30.60
N SER A 66 1.60 -3.43 -31.84
CA SER A 66 2.60 -3.77 -32.86
C SER A 66 4.04 -3.38 -32.47
N LEU A 67 4.21 -2.31 -31.67
CA LEU A 67 5.50 -1.88 -31.14
C LEU A 67 5.95 -2.73 -29.94
N LEU A 68 5.02 -3.05 -29.03
CA LEU A 68 5.33 -3.79 -27.80
C LEU A 68 5.67 -5.27 -28.02
N VAL A 69 5.21 -5.92 -29.09
CA VAL A 69 5.44 -7.37 -29.38
C VAL A 69 6.90 -7.84 -29.20
N ARG A 70 7.90 -6.97 -29.42
CA ARG A 70 9.33 -7.33 -29.27
C ARG A 70 9.94 -7.05 -27.90
N HIS A 71 9.31 -6.20 -27.09
CA HIS A 71 9.78 -5.78 -25.77
C HIS A 71 9.01 -6.48 -24.64
N SER A 72 7.71 -6.63 -24.86
CA SER A 72 6.69 -7.03 -23.91
C SER A 72 5.64 -7.90 -24.62
N PRO A 73 6.00 -9.14 -25.00
CA PRO A 73 5.13 -10.03 -25.79
C PRO A 73 3.91 -10.54 -25.01
N GLN A 74 3.84 -10.31 -23.68
CA GLN A 74 2.72 -10.66 -22.82
C GLN A 74 1.89 -9.43 -22.42
N ALA A 75 2.14 -8.26 -23.03
CA ALA A 75 1.49 -7.00 -22.68
C ALA A 75 -0.03 -6.99 -22.91
N GLU A 76 -0.79 -7.13 -21.83
CA GLU A 76 -2.21 -6.81 -21.82
C GLU A 76 -2.35 -5.28 -21.66
N THR A 77 -2.61 -4.58 -22.76
CA THR A 77 -2.72 -3.13 -22.77
C THR A 77 -4.04 -2.69 -22.11
N VAL A 78 -3.93 -2.03 -20.95
CA VAL A 78 -5.06 -1.69 -20.06
C VAL A 78 -5.64 -0.32 -20.40
N LEU A 79 -4.80 0.70 -20.60
CA LEU A 79 -5.21 2.05 -21.01
C LEU A 79 -4.29 2.65 -22.06
N ILE A 80 -4.85 3.53 -22.90
CA ILE A 80 -4.11 4.29 -23.91
C ILE A 80 -4.66 5.72 -23.99
N LYS A 81 -3.78 6.69 -24.24
CA LYS A 81 -4.14 8.03 -24.73
C LYS A 81 -3.29 8.42 -25.93
N TYR A 82 -3.93 9.10 -26.87
CA TYR A 82 -3.28 9.87 -27.93
C TYR A 82 -3.20 11.35 -27.50
N VAL A 83 -2.07 12.01 -27.73
CA VAL A 83 -1.84 13.44 -27.45
C VAL A 83 -0.91 14.05 -28.50
N LEU A 84 -0.98 15.37 -28.72
CA LEU A 84 0.20 16.12 -29.19
C LEU A 84 1.09 16.48 -28.00
N SER A 85 2.33 15.99 -28.02
CA SER A 85 3.38 16.41 -27.09
C SER A 85 4.51 17.07 -27.85
N GLN A 86 4.86 18.32 -27.49
CA GLN A 86 5.82 19.15 -28.23
C GLN A 86 5.46 19.28 -29.73
N ASN A 87 4.16 19.36 -30.04
CA ASN A 87 3.57 19.30 -31.39
C ASN A 87 3.81 17.97 -32.15
N GLN A 88 4.33 16.93 -31.51
CA GLN A 88 4.55 15.60 -32.07
C GLN A 88 3.41 14.64 -31.67
N PRO A 89 2.76 13.95 -32.63
CA PRO A 89 1.80 12.90 -32.33
C PRO A 89 2.42 11.82 -31.45
N THR A 90 1.82 11.58 -30.29
CA THR A 90 2.33 10.74 -29.22
C THR A 90 1.22 9.83 -28.71
N ILE A 91 1.52 8.54 -28.54
CA ILE A 91 0.65 7.55 -27.91
C ILE A 91 1.32 7.15 -26.60
N ILE A 92 0.61 7.28 -25.49
CA ILE A 92 1.02 6.73 -24.20
C ILE A 92 0.11 5.55 -23.88
N ALA A 93 0.71 4.44 -23.47
CA ALA A 93 -0.01 3.27 -23.01
C ALA A 93 0.41 2.84 -21.62
N VAL A 94 -0.54 2.24 -20.91
CA VAL A 94 -0.37 1.48 -19.67
C VAL A 94 -0.74 0.04 -19.99
N PHE A 95 0.11 -0.89 -19.56
CA PHE A 95 -0.08 -2.31 -19.79
C PHE A 95 0.39 -3.12 -18.59
N ASN A 96 -0.25 -4.27 -18.35
CA ASN A 96 0.21 -5.23 -17.36
C ASN A 96 0.94 -6.36 -18.09
N GLU A 97 1.97 -6.93 -17.46
CA GLU A 97 2.57 -8.20 -17.86
C GLU A 97 2.68 -9.14 -16.65
N THR A 98 2.84 -10.43 -16.91
CA THR A 98 3.22 -11.38 -15.86
C THR A 98 4.74 -11.35 -15.67
N ASN A 99 5.19 -11.24 -14.42
CA ASN A 99 6.60 -11.30 -14.06
C ASN A 99 7.12 -12.76 -14.01
N SER A 100 8.40 -12.95 -13.70
CA SER A 100 9.05 -14.26 -13.64
C SER A 100 8.49 -15.22 -12.59
N GLU A 101 7.69 -14.74 -11.63
CA GLU A 101 7.11 -15.51 -10.52
C GLU A 101 5.60 -15.77 -10.70
N GLY A 102 5.01 -15.30 -11.81
CA GLY A 102 3.57 -15.47 -12.08
C GLY A 102 2.69 -14.33 -11.54
N LEU A 103 3.28 -13.26 -11.00
CA LEU A 103 2.55 -12.10 -10.45
C LEU A 103 2.39 -11.00 -11.51
N PRO A 104 1.32 -10.18 -11.47
CA PRO A 104 1.16 -9.07 -12.40
C PRO A 104 2.04 -7.87 -12.03
N GLU A 105 2.67 -7.29 -13.05
CA GLU A 105 3.59 -6.15 -13.00
C GLU A 105 3.09 -5.05 -13.95
N PHE A 106 2.89 -3.83 -13.43
CA PHE A 106 2.44 -2.67 -14.20
C PHE A 106 3.58 -2.00 -14.96
N HIS A 107 3.30 -1.59 -16.20
CA HIS A 107 4.24 -0.94 -17.11
C HIS A 107 3.61 0.23 -17.87
N TYR A 108 4.44 1.14 -18.36
CA TYR A 108 4.03 2.18 -19.31
C TYR A 108 4.97 2.26 -20.52
N ALA A 109 4.43 2.76 -21.63
CA ALA A 109 5.16 3.02 -22.87
C ALA A 109 4.77 4.37 -23.50
N ILE A 110 5.74 5.05 -24.11
CA ILE A 110 5.57 6.23 -24.96
C ILE A 110 6.03 5.85 -26.37
N ALA A 111 5.12 5.94 -27.33
CA ALA A 111 5.42 5.88 -28.76
C ALA A 111 5.18 7.25 -29.39
N ARG A 112 6.02 7.64 -30.37
CA ARG A 112 5.89 8.91 -31.10
C ARG A 112 5.90 8.68 -32.61
N LYS A 113 5.24 9.56 -33.37
CA LYS A 113 5.30 9.54 -34.83
C LYS A 113 6.51 10.32 -35.34
N TYR A 114 7.35 9.68 -36.15
CA TYR A 114 8.49 10.26 -36.86
C TYR A 114 8.28 10.06 -38.37
N GLY A 115 7.96 11.16 -39.08
CA GLY A 115 7.48 11.09 -40.45
C GLY A 115 6.18 10.28 -40.54
N GLU A 116 6.19 9.23 -41.36
CA GLU A 116 5.08 8.27 -41.47
C GLU A 116 5.22 7.04 -40.56
N SER A 117 6.32 6.91 -39.81
CA SER A 117 6.55 5.78 -38.90
C SER A 117 6.12 6.11 -37.47
N TRP A 118 5.51 5.14 -36.77
CA TRP A 118 5.44 5.15 -35.30
C TRP A 118 6.64 4.38 -34.74
N GLN A 119 7.23 4.90 -33.66
CA GLN A 119 8.39 4.30 -33.01
C GLN A 119 8.19 4.32 -31.49
N LEU A 120 8.62 3.26 -30.80
CA LEU A 120 8.67 3.22 -29.34
C LEU A 120 9.84 4.11 -28.90
N ASP A 121 9.52 5.27 -28.30
CA ASP A 121 10.50 6.20 -27.75
C ASP A 121 11.02 5.67 -26.41
N LYS A 122 10.09 5.26 -25.51
CA LYS A 122 10.40 4.86 -24.13
C LYS A 122 9.43 3.79 -23.64
N ALA A 123 9.91 2.89 -22.79
CA ALA A 123 9.09 1.99 -21.99
C ALA A 123 9.76 1.79 -20.62
N THR A 124 8.98 1.40 -19.61
CA THR A 124 9.54 0.92 -18.34
C THR A 124 10.42 -0.32 -18.57
N PRO A 125 11.61 -0.41 -17.96
CA PRO A 125 12.26 -1.70 -17.80
C PRO A 125 11.38 -2.59 -16.90
N LYS A 126 11.39 -3.90 -17.15
CA LYS A 126 10.88 -4.89 -16.17
C LYS A 126 11.76 -4.77 -14.91
N THR A 127 11.17 -4.60 -13.74
CA THR A 127 11.92 -4.35 -12.50
C THR A 127 12.59 -5.63 -11.99
N GLY A 128 11.95 -6.79 -12.23
CA GLY A 128 12.56 -8.11 -12.09
C GLY A 128 12.89 -8.50 -10.65
N TYR A 129 11.91 -9.11 -9.98
CA TYR A 129 11.69 -9.20 -8.52
C TYR A 129 11.02 -7.97 -7.90
N CYS A 130 9.81 -8.21 -7.40
CA CYS A 130 9.10 -7.36 -6.45
C CYS A 130 8.33 -8.26 -5.46
N ASP A 131 8.50 -8.06 -4.15
CA ASP A 131 7.61 -8.58 -3.09
C ASP A 131 6.19 -7.97 -3.14
N TYR A 132 5.89 -7.20 -4.19
CA TYR A 132 4.73 -6.33 -4.34
C TYR A 132 4.03 -6.61 -5.66
N ILE A 133 2.71 -6.79 -5.60
CA ILE A 133 1.88 -6.81 -6.81
C ILE A 133 1.64 -5.37 -7.23
N HIS A 134 2.04 -5.02 -8.45
CA HIS A 134 1.86 -3.69 -9.02
C HIS A 134 0.66 -3.67 -9.98
N GLU A 135 -0.52 -3.27 -9.50
CA GLU A 135 -1.77 -3.33 -10.27
C GLU A 135 -2.28 -1.95 -10.69
N TYR A 136 -2.62 -1.84 -11.97
CA TYR A 136 -3.42 -0.75 -12.52
C TYR A 136 -4.78 -1.26 -13.00
N ASP A 137 -5.85 -0.86 -12.33
CA ASP A 137 -7.24 -1.06 -12.76
C ASP A 137 -7.86 0.31 -13.18
N PRO A 138 -8.46 0.41 -14.38
CA PRO A 138 -9.16 1.61 -14.83
C PRO A 138 -10.25 2.15 -13.89
N LYS A 139 -10.88 1.32 -13.04
CA LYS A 139 -11.94 1.77 -12.11
C LYS A 139 -11.47 2.85 -11.15
N TYR A 140 -10.16 2.91 -10.87
CA TYR A 140 -9.56 3.92 -9.99
C TYR A 140 -9.38 5.30 -10.65
N ASP A 141 -9.59 5.40 -11.97
CA ASP A 141 -9.66 6.61 -12.81
C ASP A 141 -8.77 7.81 -12.42
N VAL A 142 -7.46 7.70 -12.71
CA VAL A 142 -6.51 8.83 -12.60
C VAL A 142 -5.55 8.98 -13.77
N PHE A 143 -5.68 8.20 -14.85
CA PHE A 143 -4.83 8.34 -16.05
C PHE A 143 -5.22 9.60 -16.82
N LYS A 144 -4.51 10.72 -16.63
CA LYS A 144 -4.80 12.01 -17.26
C LYS A 144 -3.56 12.79 -17.71
N VAL A 145 -3.69 13.52 -18.82
CA VAL A 145 -2.69 14.47 -19.30
C VAL A 145 -2.80 15.73 -18.45
N VAL A 146 -1.68 16.28 -18.00
CA VAL A 146 -1.63 17.52 -17.22
C VAL A 146 -0.46 18.38 -17.68
N GLU A 147 -0.67 19.69 -17.82
CA GLU A 147 0.43 20.64 -18.03
C GLU A 147 0.86 21.24 -16.69
N ILE A 148 2.17 21.17 -16.41
CA ILE A 148 2.78 21.70 -15.20
C ILE A 148 4.00 22.51 -15.63
N LYS A 149 3.96 23.84 -15.43
CA LYS A 149 5.01 24.79 -15.86
C LYS A 149 5.41 24.66 -17.35
N LYS A 150 4.44 24.57 -18.27
CA LYS A 150 4.66 24.41 -19.73
C LYS A 150 5.34 23.09 -20.14
N GLN A 151 5.39 22.11 -19.25
CA GLN A 151 5.76 20.74 -19.57
C GLN A 151 4.54 19.84 -19.41
N GLN A 152 4.33 18.94 -20.36
CA GLN A 152 3.26 17.95 -20.26
C GLN A 152 3.72 16.71 -19.50
N TYR A 153 2.82 16.21 -18.66
CA TYR A 153 2.97 14.98 -17.91
C TYR A 153 1.73 14.10 -18.11
N ILE A 154 1.90 12.80 -17.89
CA ILE A 154 0.79 11.89 -17.60
C ILE A 154 0.80 11.65 -16.10
N TYR A 155 -0.29 12.05 -15.45
CA TYR A 155 -0.61 11.66 -14.08
C TYR A 155 -1.30 10.30 -14.10
N PHE A 156 -1.00 9.46 -13.11
CA PHE A 156 -1.66 8.17 -12.88
C PHE A 156 -1.44 7.73 -11.42
N SER A 157 -2.15 6.68 -10.98
CA SER A 157 -1.79 5.95 -9.76
C SER A 157 -2.10 4.47 -9.88
N TYR A 158 -1.25 3.66 -9.27
CA TYR A 158 -1.37 2.20 -9.17
C TYR A 158 -1.28 1.79 -7.70
N ILE A 159 -1.48 0.52 -7.39
CA ILE A 159 -1.31 -0.02 -6.03
C ILE A 159 -0.11 -0.96 -6.05
N ASN A 160 0.74 -0.88 -5.03
CA ASN A 160 1.78 -1.87 -4.72
C ASN A 160 1.34 -2.59 -3.44
N ASN A 161 0.76 -3.78 -3.58
CA ASN A 161 0.22 -4.51 -2.44
C ASN A 161 1.29 -5.41 -1.81
N CYS A 162 1.59 -5.21 -0.54
CA CYS A 162 2.47 -6.08 0.24
C CYS A 162 1.63 -7.24 0.81
N GLY A 163 1.78 -8.45 0.28
CA GLY A 163 0.91 -9.57 0.64
C GLY A 163 0.83 -9.81 2.16
N GLY A 164 -0.40 -9.73 2.69
CA GLY A 164 -0.84 -10.04 4.05
C GLY A 164 -2.35 -9.76 4.16
N THR A 165 -3.15 -10.64 4.77
CA THR A 165 -4.62 -10.67 4.53
C THR A 165 -5.52 -10.14 5.65
N ALA A 166 -5.02 -9.81 6.85
CA ALA A 166 -5.91 -9.78 8.03
C ALA A 166 -5.60 -8.82 9.19
N CYS A 167 -4.35 -8.43 9.40
CA CYS A 167 -4.04 -7.23 10.17
C CYS A 167 -2.98 -6.49 9.40
N ASP A 168 -3.15 -5.17 9.34
CA ASP A 168 -2.14 -4.21 8.90
C ASP A 168 -1.49 -4.65 7.57
N GLY A 169 -2.38 -5.00 6.63
CA GLY A 169 -2.11 -5.16 5.20
C GLY A 169 -1.63 -3.83 4.66
N PHE A 170 -0.37 -3.54 4.93
CA PHE A 170 0.30 -2.30 4.62
C PHE A 170 0.49 -2.26 3.12
N SER A 171 -0.18 -1.31 2.46
CA SER A 171 -0.18 -1.20 1.01
C SER A 171 0.30 0.19 0.62
N TYR A 172 0.73 0.31 -0.62
CA TYR A 172 1.24 1.54 -1.19
C TYR A 172 0.34 1.99 -2.33
N ILE A 173 -0.11 3.24 -2.30
CA ILE A 173 -0.60 3.92 -3.50
C ILE A 173 0.52 4.81 -4.02
N THR A 174 1.10 4.44 -5.16
CA THR A 174 2.03 5.33 -5.86
C THR A 174 1.23 6.31 -6.73
N PHE A 175 1.43 7.61 -6.52
CA PHE A 175 0.90 8.68 -7.37
C PHE A 175 2.02 9.25 -8.24
N SER A 176 1.90 9.10 -9.54
CA SER A 176 3.02 9.23 -10.48
C SER A 176 2.84 10.37 -11.47
N LEU A 177 3.93 11.08 -11.78
CA LEU A 177 4.02 12.03 -12.89
C LEU A 177 5.08 11.57 -13.90
N LEU A 178 4.66 10.98 -15.01
CA LEU A 178 5.51 10.69 -16.17
C LEU A 178 5.66 11.95 -17.03
N ASN A 179 6.85 12.54 -17.05
CA ASN A 179 7.17 13.68 -17.91
C ASN A 179 7.31 13.22 -19.37
N LEU A 180 6.47 13.73 -20.29
CA LEU A 180 6.41 13.21 -21.66
C LEU A 180 7.66 13.48 -22.50
N GLU A 181 8.34 14.60 -22.23
CA GLU A 181 9.58 14.98 -22.92
C GLU A 181 10.74 14.06 -22.52
N SER A 182 11.10 14.08 -21.24
CA SER A 182 12.27 13.36 -20.71
C SER A 182 12.01 11.86 -20.49
N GLY A 183 10.76 11.45 -20.27
CA GLY A 183 10.38 10.09 -19.89
C GLY A 183 10.70 9.71 -18.44
N LYS A 184 11.17 10.68 -17.64
CA LYS A 184 11.34 10.49 -16.19
C LYS A 184 9.98 10.42 -15.50
N VAL A 185 9.88 9.59 -14.47
CA VAL A 185 8.76 9.55 -13.54
C VAL A 185 9.18 10.18 -12.21
N ILE A 186 8.21 10.78 -11.52
CA ILE A 186 8.31 11.22 -10.13
C ILE A 186 7.13 10.58 -9.40
N ASP A 187 7.44 9.79 -8.37
CA ASP A 187 6.50 8.91 -7.67
C ASP A 187 6.32 9.35 -6.21
N LEU A 188 5.14 9.89 -5.87
CA LEU A 188 4.74 10.16 -4.48
C LEU A 188 4.09 8.90 -3.91
N VAL A 189 4.73 8.28 -2.92
CA VAL A 189 4.26 7.03 -2.32
C VAL A 189 3.44 7.34 -1.06
N TYR A 190 2.14 7.03 -1.09
CA TYR A 190 1.28 7.02 0.09
C TYR A 190 1.23 5.60 0.66
N SER A 191 1.65 5.44 1.91
CA SER A 191 1.85 4.14 2.57
C SER A 191 0.88 4.01 3.74
N GLY A 192 0.07 2.95 3.80
CA GLY A 192 -0.98 2.87 4.81
C GLY A 192 -1.65 1.51 4.97
N GLU A 193 -2.40 1.40 6.07
CA GLU A 193 -3.28 0.29 6.41
C GLU A 193 -4.47 0.24 5.42
N TYR A 194 -4.86 -0.96 4.98
CA TYR A 194 -6.12 -1.19 4.25
C TYR A 194 -7.35 -0.85 5.10
N LYS A 195 -8.34 -0.16 4.51
CA LYS A 195 -9.58 0.34 5.15
C LYS A 195 -10.88 -0.02 4.43
N GLY A 196 -10.85 -1.07 3.61
CA GLY A 196 -12.05 -1.60 2.94
C GLY A 196 -12.26 -1.07 1.52
N GLU A 197 -13.52 -1.11 1.09
CA GLU A 197 -14.01 -0.70 -0.22
C GLU A 197 -14.74 0.67 -0.16
N SER A 198 -14.56 1.50 -1.19
CA SER A 198 -15.23 2.81 -1.27
C SER A 198 -16.72 2.71 -1.62
N ASP A 199 -17.45 3.82 -1.46
CA ASP A 199 -18.86 3.90 -1.93
C ASP A 199 -19.00 3.83 -3.47
N ASP A 200 -17.88 3.86 -4.20
CA ASP A 200 -17.81 3.70 -5.65
C ASP A 200 -17.31 2.29 -6.08
N ASN A 201 -17.33 1.31 -5.16
CA ASN A 201 -16.75 -0.03 -5.35
C ASN A 201 -15.25 0.00 -5.73
N LEU A 202 -14.48 0.93 -5.14
CA LEU A 202 -13.03 0.90 -5.25
C LEU A 202 -12.46 0.07 -4.10
N ASP A 203 -12.02 -1.14 -4.41
CA ASP A 203 -11.21 -1.95 -3.50
C ASP A 203 -9.96 -1.19 -3.06
N GLN A 204 -9.51 -1.42 -1.83
CA GLN A 204 -8.22 -0.94 -1.31
C GLN A 204 -8.16 0.58 -1.15
N ILE A 205 -9.10 1.17 -0.40
CA ILE A 205 -8.86 2.47 0.26
C ILE A 205 -7.81 2.28 1.36
N LEU A 206 -6.83 3.17 1.48
CA LEU A 206 -5.79 3.13 2.53
C LEU A 206 -5.87 4.34 3.47
N TYR A 207 -5.49 4.15 4.74
CA TYR A 207 -5.17 5.24 5.67
C TYR A 207 -3.71 5.16 6.12
N GLY A 208 -3.01 6.29 6.05
CA GLY A 208 -1.56 6.32 6.17
C GLY A 208 -0.94 7.69 5.91
N GLU A 209 0.33 7.69 5.51
CA GLU A 209 1.15 8.89 5.32
C GLU A 209 1.99 8.80 4.03
N TYR A 210 2.50 9.95 3.55
CA TYR A 210 3.40 9.98 2.40
C TYR A 210 4.84 9.64 2.84
N SER A 211 5.37 8.48 2.44
CA SER A 211 6.63 7.95 3.00
C SER A 211 7.89 8.61 2.46
N ASN A 212 7.89 9.04 1.19
CA ASN A 212 9.04 9.68 0.54
C ASN A 212 8.89 11.20 0.35
N ILE A 213 7.96 11.84 1.06
CA ILE A 213 7.60 13.24 0.82
C ILE A 213 8.74 14.25 1.10
N GLU A 214 9.59 14.03 2.11
CA GLU A 214 10.70 14.95 2.41
C GLU A 214 11.85 14.85 1.38
N GLU A 215 12.12 13.65 0.88
CA GLU A 215 13.05 13.42 -0.23
C GLU A 215 12.57 14.15 -1.48
N LEU A 216 11.32 13.90 -1.89
CA LEU A 216 10.69 14.57 -3.03
C LEU A 216 10.60 16.09 -2.86
N LYS A 217 10.38 16.61 -1.64
CA LYS A 217 10.42 18.05 -1.34
C LYS A 217 11.81 18.64 -1.55
N SER A 218 12.88 17.87 -1.35
CA SER A 218 14.25 18.33 -1.60
C SER A 218 14.58 18.35 -3.10
N GLU A 219 14.17 17.34 -3.86
CA GLU A 219 14.50 17.22 -5.28
C GLU A 219 13.60 18.04 -6.21
N THR A 220 12.28 17.92 -6.05
CA THR A 220 11.30 18.44 -7.03
C THR A 220 10.12 19.19 -6.39
N PRO A 221 10.34 20.09 -5.40
CA PRO A 221 9.31 20.62 -4.47
C PRO A 221 8.00 21.12 -5.10
N PHE A 222 8.07 21.67 -6.32
CA PHE A 222 6.87 22.13 -7.04
C PHE A 222 6.01 20.99 -7.58
N LEU A 223 6.63 19.92 -8.08
CA LEU A 223 5.96 18.73 -8.59
C LEU A 223 5.44 17.89 -7.42
N THR A 224 6.20 17.82 -6.31
CA THR A 224 5.76 17.25 -5.03
C THR A 224 4.52 17.94 -4.49
N LYS A 225 4.49 19.29 -4.48
CA LYS A 225 3.28 20.04 -4.08
C LYS A 225 2.08 19.76 -5.01
N TRP A 226 2.32 19.63 -6.32
CA TRP A 226 1.26 19.26 -7.27
C TRP A 226 0.73 17.85 -7.00
N LEU A 227 1.62 16.87 -6.81
CA LEU A 227 1.28 15.48 -6.50
C LEU A 227 0.48 15.36 -5.21
N VAL A 228 0.89 16.02 -4.12
CA VAL A 228 0.15 16.05 -2.85
C VAL A 228 -1.25 16.65 -3.02
N ASN A 229 -1.38 17.75 -3.78
CA ASN A 229 -2.69 18.36 -4.06
C ASN A 229 -3.59 17.43 -4.89
N ALA A 230 -3.03 16.68 -5.84
CA ALA A 230 -3.77 15.71 -6.65
C ALA A 230 -4.19 14.48 -5.84
N SER A 231 -3.27 13.90 -5.06
CA SER A 231 -3.50 12.69 -4.26
C SER A 231 -4.44 12.91 -3.07
N THR A 232 -4.45 14.10 -2.46
CA THR A 232 -5.38 14.44 -1.34
C THR A 232 -6.87 14.41 -1.76
N ASN A 233 -7.12 14.48 -3.07
CA ASN A 233 -8.46 14.33 -3.68
C ASN A 233 -8.75 12.90 -4.17
N SER A 234 -7.82 11.95 -4.00
CA SER A 234 -7.99 10.54 -4.37
C SER A 234 -9.05 9.86 -3.51
N LYS A 235 -9.97 9.17 -4.16
CA LYS A 235 -10.95 8.27 -3.51
C LYS A 235 -10.31 7.04 -2.86
N ARG A 236 -9.04 6.72 -3.17
CA ARG A 236 -8.27 5.67 -2.49
C ARG A 236 -7.58 6.13 -1.20
N ILE A 237 -7.57 7.43 -0.88
CA ILE A 237 -7.10 7.92 0.43
C ILE A 237 -8.31 8.03 1.37
N TYR A 238 -8.31 7.22 2.41
CA TYR A 238 -9.36 7.21 3.42
C TYR A 238 -9.28 8.49 4.28
N LYS A 239 -10.44 9.00 4.71
CA LYS A 239 -10.56 10.23 5.49
C LYS A 239 -11.15 9.94 6.88
N PRO A 240 -10.40 10.13 7.98
CA PRO A 240 -10.83 9.81 9.34
C PRO A 240 -12.23 10.34 9.72
N THR A 241 -13.03 9.46 10.30
CA THR A 241 -14.30 9.79 10.97
C THR A 241 -14.07 9.90 12.49
N LYS A 242 -15.09 10.28 13.27
CA LYS A 242 -14.95 10.35 14.74
C LYS A 242 -14.82 8.97 15.38
N ASP A 243 -15.56 8.00 14.85
CA ASP A 243 -15.66 6.64 15.35
C ASP A 243 -14.32 5.89 15.16
N ASP A 244 -13.42 6.43 14.34
CA ASP A 244 -12.10 5.88 14.03
C ASP A 244 -11.14 6.01 15.22
N PHE A 245 -11.43 6.97 16.11
CA PHE A 245 -10.70 7.20 17.35
C PHE A 245 -11.34 6.49 18.57
N ASP A 246 -12.44 5.76 18.38
CA ASP A 246 -13.01 4.86 19.39
C ASP A 246 -12.22 3.56 19.42
N LEU A 247 -11.25 3.45 20.34
CA LEU A 247 -10.42 2.26 20.49
C LEU A 247 -11.22 1.03 20.97
N ASP A 248 -12.37 1.20 21.63
CA ASP A 248 -13.18 0.07 22.12
C ASP A 248 -14.09 -0.53 21.03
N ALA A 249 -14.15 0.08 19.84
CA ALA A 249 -14.86 -0.47 18.68
C ALA A 249 -14.17 -1.75 18.15
N PRO A 250 -14.90 -2.84 17.81
CA PRO A 250 -14.31 -4.09 17.33
C PRO A 250 -13.38 -3.94 16.11
N ARG A 251 -13.70 -3.02 15.21
CA ARG A 251 -12.90 -2.66 14.02
C ARG A 251 -11.50 -2.11 14.34
N ASN A 252 -11.31 -1.57 15.54
CA ASN A 252 -10.07 -0.94 16.01
C ASN A 252 -9.25 -1.84 16.95
N PHE A 253 -9.58 -3.14 17.04
CA PHE A 253 -8.94 -4.12 17.93
C PHE A 253 -7.41 -4.19 17.81
N SER A 254 -6.83 -3.99 16.62
CA SER A 254 -5.37 -3.95 16.42
C SER A 254 -4.78 -2.77 17.21
N LYS A 255 -5.32 -1.55 16.98
CA LYS A 255 -4.88 -0.33 17.66
C LYS A 255 -5.12 -0.35 19.17
N LYS A 256 -6.25 -0.92 19.63
CA LYS A 256 -6.52 -1.14 21.05
C LYS A 256 -5.46 -2.03 21.67
N TRP A 257 -5.16 -3.17 21.04
CA TRP A 257 -4.17 -4.11 21.53
C TRP A 257 -2.77 -3.51 21.55
N GLU A 258 -2.35 -2.75 20.53
CA GLU A 258 -1.07 -2.02 20.54
C GLU A 258 -1.00 -1.01 21.70
N VAL A 259 -2.01 -0.16 21.87
CA VAL A 259 -2.05 0.85 22.95
C VAL A 259 -2.03 0.20 24.33
N ASP A 260 -2.71 -0.94 24.50
CA ASP A 260 -2.75 -1.71 25.74
C ASP A 260 -1.44 -2.48 26.03
N ASN A 261 -0.73 -2.97 25.00
CA ASN A 261 0.29 -4.02 25.15
C ASN A 261 1.70 -3.69 24.63
N GLN A 262 1.90 -2.70 23.75
CA GLN A 262 3.21 -2.50 23.10
C GLN A 262 4.35 -2.34 24.13
N ALA A 263 4.09 -1.62 25.22
CA ALA A 263 5.08 -1.39 26.28
C ALA A 263 5.52 -2.67 27.02
N VAL A 264 4.74 -3.76 27.03
CA VAL A 264 5.18 -5.08 27.55
C VAL A 264 5.77 -5.97 26.45
N ILE A 265 5.30 -5.84 25.21
CA ILE A 265 5.89 -6.52 24.05
C ILE A 265 7.35 -6.09 23.86
N ASP A 266 7.64 -4.79 23.96
CA ASP A 266 8.99 -4.21 23.87
C ASP A 266 9.94 -4.70 24.98
N GLN A 267 9.41 -5.22 26.09
CA GLN A 267 10.18 -5.82 27.19
C GLN A 267 10.43 -7.32 26.99
N GLY A 268 9.75 -7.97 26.05
CA GLY A 268 9.84 -9.41 25.81
C GLY A 268 9.23 -10.29 26.92
N ILE A 269 8.64 -9.71 27.96
CA ILE A 269 8.04 -10.43 29.09
C ILE A 269 6.98 -9.56 29.77
N GLY A 270 5.88 -10.15 30.22
CA GLY A 270 4.85 -9.41 30.96
C GLY A 270 3.50 -10.11 30.99
N THR A 271 2.43 -9.31 31.00
CA THR A 271 1.04 -9.77 31.02
C THR A 271 0.26 -8.98 29.99
N LEU A 272 -0.41 -9.68 29.06
CA LEU A 272 -1.28 -9.07 28.06
C LEU A 272 -2.60 -8.60 28.68
N THR A 273 -3.04 -7.40 28.29
CA THR A 273 -4.37 -6.88 28.55
C THR A 273 -5.29 -7.22 27.38
N TYR A 274 -6.41 -7.89 27.68
CA TYR A 274 -7.39 -8.33 26.67
C TYR A 274 -8.65 -7.47 26.67
N THR A 275 -9.01 -6.98 25.49
CA THR A 275 -10.32 -6.37 25.21
C THR A 275 -11.22 -7.42 24.52
N TYR A 276 -12.48 -7.56 24.97
CA TYR A 276 -13.37 -8.69 24.62
C TYR A 276 -14.60 -8.29 23.80
N TYR A 277 -14.62 -8.69 22.53
CA TYR A 277 -15.64 -8.34 21.55
C TYR A 277 -16.73 -9.41 21.40
N SER A 278 -17.98 -8.98 21.18
CA SER A 278 -19.11 -9.88 20.90
C SER A 278 -19.20 -10.31 19.44
N THR A 279 -18.65 -9.49 18.54
CA THR A 279 -18.52 -9.75 17.10
C THR A 279 -17.18 -10.43 16.80
N PHE A 280 -17.05 -11.00 15.61
CA PHE A 280 -15.77 -11.49 15.12
C PHE A 280 -14.72 -10.38 15.05
N ILE A 281 -13.45 -10.75 15.22
CA ILE A 281 -12.28 -9.94 14.85
C ILE A 281 -11.23 -10.84 14.16
N PRO A 282 -10.59 -10.38 13.07
CA PRO A 282 -10.66 -9.05 12.46
C PRO A 282 -12.01 -8.70 11.84
N ASP A 283 -12.35 -7.41 11.83
CA ASP A 283 -13.52 -6.93 11.08
C ASP A 283 -13.27 -7.05 9.57
N GLY A 284 -14.32 -7.29 8.79
CA GLY A 284 -14.23 -7.59 7.35
C GLY A 284 -13.72 -8.99 6.99
N LEU A 285 -13.39 -9.87 7.95
CA LEU A 285 -12.99 -11.27 7.73
C LEU A 285 -13.91 -12.29 8.40
N GLU A 286 -13.78 -13.56 8.03
CA GLU A 286 -14.44 -14.69 8.66
C GLU A 286 -13.44 -15.76 9.18
N PRO A 287 -13.89 -16.66 10.09
CA PRO A 287 -13.11 -17.81 10.56
C PRO A 287 -12.49 -18.73 9.49
N LYS A 288 -12.95 -18.63 8.23
CA LYS A 288 -12.50 -19.42 7.08
C LYS A 288 -11.23 -18.84 6.41
N ASP A 289 -10.98 -17.55 6.61
CA ASP A 289 -9.90 -16.79 5.94
C ASP A 289 -8.60 -16.84 6.76
N ALA A 290 -8.63 -17.49 7.92
CA ALA A 290 -7.48 -17.76 8.77
C ALA A 290 -6.55 -18.81 8.13
N TYR A 291 -5.27 -18.45 8.02
CA TYR A 291 -4.21 -19.29 7.47
C TYR A 291 -3.96 -20.54 8.33
N ASN A 292 -4.10 -20.43 9.65
CA ASN A 292 -3.98 -21.54 10.58
C ASN A 292 -5.03 -21.41 11.70
N VAL A 293 -5.65 -22.53 12.08
CA VAL A 293 -6.71 -22.59 13.09
C VAL A 293 -6.45 -23.77 14.01
N ILE A 294 -6.24 -23.50 15.31
CA ILE A 294 -5.99 -24.52 16.33
C ILE A 294 -6.97 -24.42 17.48
N GLU A 295 -7.26 -25.55 18.12
CA GLU A 295 -8.37 -25.65 19.05
C GLU A 295 -8.05 -26.58 20.24
N ASN A 296 -8.55 -26.21 21.43
CA ASN A 296 -8.56 -27.04 22.63
C ASN A 296 -9.98 -27.03 23.27
N LYS A 297 -10.11 -27.38 24.55
CA LYS A 297 -11.42 -27.42 25.24
C LYS A 297 -12.02 -26.01 25.46
N THR A 298 -11.19 -25.01 25.72
CA THR A 298 -11.57 -23.67 26.19
C THR A 298 -11.63 -22.64 25.07
N TYR A 299 -10.65 -22.69 24.16
CA TYR A 299 -10.40 -21.68 23.14
C TYR A 299 -10.35 -22.28 21.74
N LYS A 300 -10.64 -21.42 20.77
CA LYS A 300 -10.27 -21.58 19.36
C LYS A 300 -9.40 -20.40 18.96
N VAL A 301 -8.23 -20.65 18.37
CA VAL A 301 -7.24 -19.63 18.03
C VAL A 301 -7.07 -19.61 16.52
N PHE A 302 -7.08 -18.41 15.95
CA PHE A 302 -6.96 -18.11 14.53
C PHE A 302 -5.67 -17.31 14.32
N SER A 303 -4.82 -17.76 13.39
CA SER A 303 -3.67 -17.00 12.89
C SER A 303 -3.87 -16.74 11.41
N TYR A 304 -3.57 -15.52 11.00
CA TYR A 304 -3.70 -15.08 9.62
C TYR A 304 -2.33 -14.73 9.04
N TRP A 305 -2.16 -14.97 7.74
CA TRP A 305 -0.86 -14.82 7.11
C TRP A 305 -0.36 -13.37 7.15
N ARG A 306 0.80 -13.18 7.78
CA ARG A 306 1.46 -11.87 8.07
C ARG A 306 0.59 -10.87 8.85
N GLY A 307 -0.53 -11.31 9.43
CA GLY A 307 -1.45 -10.49 10.22
C GLY A 307 -1.42 -10.85 11.70
N CYS A 308 -2.59 -10.88 12.33
CA CYS A 308 -2.76 -11.06 13.77
C CYS A 308 -2.98 -12.52 14.21
N VAL A 309 -2.97 -12.73 15.53
CA VAL A 309 -3.51 -13.92 16.19
C VAL A 309 -4.68 -13.51 17.08
N THR A 310 -5.88 -14.00 16.78
CA THR A 310 -7.09 -13.77 17.59
C THR A 310 -7.59 -15.08 18.20
N ALA A 311 -8.29 -14.98 19.33
CA ALA A 311 -8.84 -16.11 20.06
C ALA A 311 -10.33 -15.93 20.34
N PHE A 312 -11.06 -17.05 20.39
CA PHE A 312 -12.45 -17.13 20.79
C PHE A 312 -12.59 -17.96 22.06
N ASN A 313 -13.06 -17.33 23.14
CA ASN A 313 -13.44 -18.01 24.37
C ASN A 313 -14.78 -18.71 24.16
N LYS A 314 -14.79 -20.05 24.15
CA LYS A 314 -15.98 -20.86 23.85
C LYS A 314 -17.07 -20.77 24.93
N LYS A 315 -16.68 -20.52 26.17
CA LYS A 315 -17.56 -20.42 27.35
C LYS A 315 -18.29 -19.08 27.38
N GLU A 316 -17.54 -18.00 27.18
CA GLU A 316 -18.05 -16.61 27.25
C GLU A 316 -18.58 -16.11 25.91
N LYS A 317 -18.25 -16.80 24.80
CA LYS A 317 -18.60 -16.47 23.42
C LYS A 317 -18.10 -15.08 23.03
N LYS A 318 -16.82 -14.82 23.34
CA LYS A 318 -16.13 -13.56 23.10
C LYS A 318 -14.87 -13.77 22.27
N TYR A 319 -14.60 -12.83 21.38
CA TYR A 319 -13.35 -12.75 20.61
C TYR A 319 -12.41 -11.74 21.26
N PHE A 320 -11.11 -12.01 21.22
CA PHE A 320 -10.07 -11.16 21.79
C PHE A 320 -8.73 -11.36 21.07
N THR A 321 -7.84 -10.39 21.21
CA THR A 321 -6.56 -10.32 20.48
C THR A 321 -5.44 -10.90 21.32
N LEU A 322 -4.65 -11.83 20.75
CA LEU A 322 -3.43 -12.34 21.38
C LEU A 322 -2.18 -11.62 20.86
N ILE A 323 -2.13 -11.37 19.54
CA ILE A 323 -1.09 -10.59 18.85
C ILE A 323 -1.78 -9.72 17.79
N ALA A 324 -1.37 -8.46 17.69
CA ALA A 324 -1.68 -7.58 16.57
C ALA A 324 -0.40 -6.95 15.98
N GLY A 325 -0.54 -6.17 14.90
CA GLY A 325 0.56 -5.40 14.33
C GLY A 325 1.69 -6.22 13.70
N TYR A 326 2.84 -5.56 13.55
CA TYR A 326 3.99 -5.97 12.74
C TYR A 326 4.77 -7.20 13.27
N TRP A 327 4.30 -7.91 14.29
CA TRP A 327 5.01 -9.07 14.85
C TRP A 327 5.03 -10.30 13.92
N LYS A 328 4.29 -10.28 12.80
CA LYS A 328 4.35 -11.25 11.69
C LYS A 328 4.41 -12.73 12.14
N PRO A 329 3.39 -13.21 12.86
CA PRO A 329 3.26 -14.62 13.23
C PRO A 329 3.26 -15.52 11.97
N GLU A 330 4.08 -16.55 12.01
CA GLU A 330 4.17 -17.60 10.98
C GLU A 330 3.50 -18.89 11.45
N LEU A 331 3.67 -19.25 12.73
CA LEU A 331 3.18 -20.50 13.31
C LEU A 331 2.51 -20.27 14.66
N ILE A 332 1.36 -20.93 14.87
CA ILE A 332 0.72 -21.09 16.18
C ILE A 332 0.66 -22.57 16.57
N SER A 333 0.96 -22.89 17.81
CA SER A 333 0.90 -24.26 18.34
C SER A 333 0.64 -24.30 19.84
N TRP A 334 0.11 -25.39 20.37
CA TRP A 334 -0.17 -25.53 21.80
C TRP A 334 1.03 -26.14 22.54
N LYS A 335 1.69 -25.38 23.43
CA LYS A 335 2.73 -25.88 24.36
C LYS A 335 2.10 -26.80 25.41
N ASN A 336 0.91 -26.46 25.90
CA ASN A 336 0.10 -27.33 26.75
C ASN A 336 -1.40 -27.05 26.52
N LYS A 337 -2.14 -28.04 26.01
CA LYS A 337 -3.57 -27.89 25.68
C LYS A 337 -4.51 -27.86 26.88
N ASP A 338 -4.15 -28.45 28.01
CA ASP A 338 -5.01 -28.53 29.20
C ASP A 338 -4.79 -27.34 30.14
N ASN A 339 -3.60 -26.72 30.12
CA ASN A 339 -3.28 -25.49 30.85
C ASN A 339 -3.35 -24.23 29.96
N ASN A 340 -3.98 -24.29 28.78
CA ASN A 340 -4.18 -23.19 27.83
C ASN A 340 -2.88 -22.42 27.43
N ILE A 341 -1.72 -23.09 27.42
CA ILE A 341 -0.42 -22.48 27.06
C ILE A 341 -0.18 -22.61 25.56
N LEU A 342 -0.05 -21.46 24.90
CA LEU A 342 0.16 -21.26 23.47
C LEU A 342 1.63 -20.90 23.18
N CYS A 343 2.15 -21.36 22.05
CA CYS A 343 3.32 -20.78 21.39
C CYS A 343 2.86 -20.05 20.11
N ILE A 344 3.36 -18.84 19.91
CA ILE A 344 3.25 -18.07 18.67
C ILE A 344 4.67 -17.76 18.21
N THR A 345 5.07 -18.20 17.02
CA THR A 345 6.40 -17.99 16.45
C THR A 345 6.33 -17.06 15.26
N ASN A 346 7.24 -16.09 15.15
CA ASN A 346 7.33 -15.16 14.04
C ASN A 346 8.37 -15.56 12.98
N TYR A 347 8.31 -14.92 11.80
CA TYR A 347 9.29 -15.08 10.72
C TYR A 347 10.75 -14.72 11.12
N GLY A 348 10.97 -14.07 12.26
CA GLY A 348 12.28 -13.82 12.86
C GLY A 348 12.79 -14.98 13.74
N SER A 349 12.10 -16.12 13.76
CA SER A 349 12.28 -17.28 14.67
C SER A 349 11.89 -17.07 16.13
N GLN A 350 11.65 -15.83 16.57
CA GLN A 350 11.26 -15.55 17.95
C GLN A 350 9.90 -16.17 18.28
N THR A 351 9.81 -16.76 19.46
CA THR A 351 8.62 -17.47 19.94
C THR A 351 8.11 -16.85 21.25
N MET A 352 6.86 -16.38 21.22
CA MET A 352 6.11 -16.01 22.41
C MET A 352 5.46 -17.26 22.99
N ILE A 353 5.71 -17.52 24.28
CA ILE A 353 5.02 -18.50 25.09
C ILE A 353 4.03 -17.74 25.95
N LEU A 354 2.73 -18.02 25.79
CA LEU A 354 1.62 -17.27 26.38
C LEU A 354 0.67 -18.20 27.13
N ASN A 355 0.34 -17.87 28.38
CA ASN A 355 -0.80 -18.44 29.09
C ASN A 355 -2.06 -17.61 28.79
N ILE A 356 -2.99 -18.18 28.01
CA ILE A 356 -4.20 -17.45 27.57
C ILE A 356 -5.15 -17.12 28.75
N ASP A 357 -5.11 -17.88 29.85
CA ASP A 357 -6.02 -17.62 30.99
C ASP A 357 -5.58 -16.45 31.88
N THR A 358 -4.26 -16.18 31.95
CA THR A 358 -3.70 -15.11 32.79
C THR A 358 -3.16 -13.93 32.00
N GLY A 359 -2.93 -14.10 30.69
CA GLY A 359 -2.22 -13.14 29.84
C GLY A 359 -0.70 -13.16 30.00
N GLU A 360 -0.14 -13.93 30.94
CA GLU A 360 1.29 -13.97 31.22
C GLU A 360 2.08 -14.56 30.04
N PHE A 361 3.15 -13.88 29.62
CA PHE A 361 3.97 -14.30 28.49
C PHE A 361 5.47 -14.03 28.67
N GLU A 362 6.27 -14.82 27.96
CA GLU A 362 7.70 -14.64 27.71
C GLU A 362 7.96 -14.75 26.19
N ILE A 363 8.88 -13.96 25.64
CA ILE A 363 9.38 -14.06 24.26
C ILE A 363 10.82 -14.58 24.33
N THR A 364 11.12 -15.60 23.52
CA THR A 364 12.44 -16.23 23.41
C THR A 364 12.90 -16.29 21.96
N ASP A 365 14.19 -16.08 21.72
CA ASP A 365 14.84 -16.33 20.41
C ASP A 365 15.06 -17.83 20.13
#